data_AF-A0A2T0AH26-F1
#
_entry.id   AF-A0A2T0AH26-F1
#
_cell.length_a   1.000
_cell.length_b   1.000
_cell.length_c   1.000
_cell.angle_alpha   90.00
_cell.angle_beta   90.00
_cell.angle_gamma   90.00
#
_symmetry.space_group_name_H-M   'P 1'
#
loop_
_entity.id
_entity.type
_entity.pdbx_description
1 polymer ?
#
loop_
_entity_poly.entity_id
_entity_poly.type
_entity_poly.pdbx_seq_one_letter_code
_entity_poly.pdbx_strand_id
1 'polypeptide(L)'
;MDISSRPVSKQQYSDLLRQSRLAEPPLDGLAHLSPDELKKKLASFAPPIIPHRQALLLDSVTATVSSLCAKLDDKLSRSQLLNLEDSTWVRKMCSRLASRFKEMSEGNERLRETYARAIDAKLRVDVEDQIRGKSAHVRTVGGFIIQTLQELLDLLRKGKQVPHHFLWQDVASLEYIDLDMLAWVAYCDDPSDQTWRDILKSRKPAIEVSNGRIALHRRLHLDHSPTPEFQVEARSQNPSLSADYDRLLSKYAWPK
;
A
#
# COMPACT_ATOMS: atom_id res chain seq x y z
N MET A 1 17.92 0.99 -30.94
CA MET A 1 18.13 2.06 -29.95
C MET A 1 18.37 1.37 -28.63
N ASP A 2 19.62 1.37 -28.16
CA ASP A 2 20.00 0.74 -26.90
C ASP A 2 19.40 1.50 -25.72
N ILE A 3 18.40 0.89 -25.10
CA ILE A 3 17.79 1.40 -23.88
C ILE A 3 18.67 0.90 -22.74
N SER A 4 19.69 1.69 -22.40
CA SER A 4 20.60 1.46 -21.27
C SER A 4 19.81 1.20 -19.98
N SER A 5 19.78 -0.06 -19.55
CA SER A 5 19.26 -0.47 -18.26
C SER A 5 20.34 -0.21 -17.19
N ARG A 6 19.95 0.41 -16.06
CA ARG A 6 20.92 0.91 -15.07
C ARG A 6 21.12 -0.19 -14.01
N PRO A 7 22.35 -0.65 -13.77
CA PRO A 7 22.61 -1.60 -12.69
C PRO A 7 22.37 -0.93 -11.33
N VAL A 8 21.71 -1.65 -10.42
CA VAL A 8 21.44 -1.24 -9.03
C VAL A 8 22.05 -2.23 -8.05
N SER A 9 22.54 -1.72 -6.92
CA SER A 9 23.04 -2.56 -5.83
C SER A 9 21.91 -3.42 -5.23
N LYS A 10 22.25 -4.53 -4.56
CA LYS A 10 21.27 -5.36 -3.82
C LYS A 10 20.45 -4.54 -2.82
N GLN A 11 21.07 -3.56 -2.17
CA GLN A 11 20.40 -2.71 -1.20
C GLN A 11 19.43 -1.75 -1.88
N GLN A 12 19.85 -1.05 -2.94
CA GLN A 12 18.94 -0.20 -3.73
C GLN A 12 17.78 -0.99 -4.35
N TYR A 13 18.05 -2.21 -4.84
CA TYR A 13 17.01 -3.11 -5.33
C TYR A 13 16.00 -3.45 -4.23
N SER A 14 16.50 -3.79 -3.04
CA SER A 14 15.67 -4.04 -1.86
C SER A 14 14.84 -2.81 -1.47
N ASP A 15 15.46 -1.62 -1.44
CA ASP A 15 14.79 -0.37 -1.07
C ASP A 15 13.70 0.00 -2.08
N LEU A 16 13.97 -0.16 -3.38
CA LEU A 16 13.00 0.09 -4.46
C LEU A 16 11.83 -0.90 -4.43
N LEU A 17 12.08 -2.17 -4.11
CA LEU A 17 11.00 -3.13 -3.88
C LEU A 17 10.24 -2.79 -2.61
N ARG A 18 10.91 -2.35 -1.56
CA ARG A 18 10.28 -1.95 -0.29
C ARG A 18 9.38 -0.72 -0.44
N GLN A 19 9.73 0.21 -1.33
CA GLN A 19 8.86 1.32 -1.73
C GLN A 19 7.58 0.86 -2.45
N SER A 20 7.51 -0.40 -2.88
CA SER A 20 6.28 -1.02 -3.41
C SER A 20 5.57 -1.90 -2.37
N ARG A 21 5.94 -1.80 -1.10
CA ARG A 21 5.45 -2.62 0.03
C ARG A 21 5.18 -1.73 1.25
N LEU A 22 4.19 -0.85 1.10
CA LEU A 22 4.07 0.33 1.96
C LEU A 22 3.68 0.05 3.42
N ALA A 23 3.16 -1.15 3.69
CA ALA A 23 2.83 -1.61 5.04
C ALA A 23 3.69 -2.80 5.48
N GLU A 24 4.73 -3.20 4.75
CA GLU A 24 5.56 -4.35 5.14
C GLU A 24 6.55 -3.96 6.27
N PRO A 25 6.54 -4.61 7.45
CA PRO A 25 7.58 -4.41 8.48
C PRO A 25 8.95 -4.98 8.05
N PRO A 26 10.07 -4.57 8.70
CA PRO A 26 10.17 -3.65 9.83
C PRO A 26 10.14 -2.17 9.43
N LEU A 27 10.16 -1.26 10.42
CA LEU A 27 10.47 0.16 10.18
C LEU A 27 11.99 0.38 10.22
N ASP A 28 12.52 1.10 9.22
CA ASP A 28 13.91 1.51 9.26
C ASP A 28 14.15 2.59 10.31
N GLY A 29 15.36 2.59 10.86
CA GLY A 29 15.80 3.62 11.78
C GLY A 29 15.24 3.51 13.20
N LEU A 30 14.51 2.45 13.58
CA LEU A 30 14.05 2.26 14.97
C LEU A 30 14.96 1.40 15.85
N ALA A 31 16.00 0.79 15.26
CA ALA A 31 16.89 -0.15 15.96
C ALA A 31 17.72 0.48 17.11
N HIS A 32 17.80 1.81 17.15
CA HIS A 32 18.55 2.55 18.19
C HIS A 32 17.71 2.84 19.44
N LEU A 33 16.39 2.63 19.39
CA LEU A 33 15.50 2.90 20.51
C LEU A 33 15.63 1.81 21.58
N SER A 34 15.48 2.20 22.85
CA SER A 34 15.35 1.23 23.93
C SER A 34 14.07 0.38 23.74
N PRO A 35 13.98 -0.84 24.32
CA PRO A 35 12.81 -1.70 24.15
C PRO A 35 11.48 -1.02 24.51
N ASP A 36 11.44 -0.24 25.58
CA ASP A 36 10.23 0.47 26.02
C ASP A 36 9.84 1.61 25.08
N GLU A 37 10.82 2.38 24.59
CA GLU A 37 10.59 3.44 23.60
C GLU A 37 10.15 2.86 22.26
N LEU A 38 10.77 1.76 21.83
CA LEU A 38 10.41 1.03 20.63
C LEU A 38 8.95 0.56 20.71
N LYS A 39 8.57 -0.09 21.83
CA LYS A 39 7.20 -0.55 22.06
C LYS A 39 6.20 0.60 22.03
N LYS A 40 6.48 1.71 22.71
CA LYS A 40 5.62 2.90 22.71
C LYS A 40 5.50 3.52 21.32
N LYS A 41 6.60 3.58 20.57
CA LYS A 41 6.63 4.12 19.21
C LYS A 41 5.82 3.25 18.25
N LEU A 42 6.01 1.93 18.30
CA LEU A 42 5.29 0.94 17.49
C LEU A 42 3.79 0.93 17.77
N ALA A 43 3.38 0.98 19.04
CA ALA A 43 1.98 1.09 19.43
C ALA A 43 1.30 2.35 18.86
N SER A 44 2.06 3.43 18.61
CA SER A 44 1.52 4.66 18.01
C SER A 44 1.27 4.57 16.49
N PHE A 45 1.78 3.53 15.83
CA PHE A 45 1.54 3.27 14.40
C PHE A 45 0.27 2.45 14.18
N ALA A 46 -0.01 1.48 15.03
CA ALA A 46 -1.26 0.72 15.01
C ALA A 46 -1.88 0.74 16.42
N PRO A 47 -2.54 1.83 16.83
CA PRO A 47 -3.18 1.88 18.15
C PRO A 47 -4.36 0.90 18.24
N PRO A 48 -4.76 0.43 19.44
CA PRO A 48 -5.99 -0.31 19.64
C PRO A 48 -7.20 0.44 19.08
N ILE A 49 -8.18 -0.29 18.56
CA ILE A 49 -9.36 0.30 17.94
C ILE A 49 -10.60 0.17 18.81
N ILE A 50 -11.38 1.25 18.90
CA ILE A 50 -12.65 1.25 19.63
C ILE A 50 -13.79 0.66 18.76
N PRO A 51 -14.80 -0.01 19.34
CA PRO A 51 -15.84 -0.72 18.58
C PRO A 51 -16.59 0.13 17.55
N HIS A 52 -16.88 1.39 17.87
CA HIS A 52 -17.56 2.28 16.93
C HIS A 52 -16.70 2.62 15.69
N ARG A 53 -15.40 2.87 15.90
CA ARG A 53 -14.45 3.14 14.82
C ARG A 53 -14.20 1.89 13.98
N GLN A 54 -14.16 0.73 14.63
CA GLN A 54 -14.08 -0.56 13.94
C GLN A 54 -15.27 -0.76 12.99
N ALA A 55 -16.51 -0.59 13.47
CA ALA A 55 -17.70 -0.73 12.63
C ALA A 55 -17.67 0.24 11.43
N LEU A 56 -17.35 1.52 11.68
CA LEU A 56 -17.25 2.54 10.63
C LEU A 56 -16.24 2.15 9.55
N LEU A 57 -15.03 1.74 9.95
CA LEU A 57 -13.97 1.38 9.01
C LEU A 57 -14.35 0.13 8.22
N LEU A 58 -14.81 -0.92 8.89
CA LEU A 58 -15.17 -2.17 8.21
C LEU A 58 -16.32 -1.97 7.24
N ASP A 59 -17.35 -1.19 7.59
CA ASP A 59 -18.49 -0.97 6.70
C ASP A 59 -18.12 -0.02 5.55
N SER A 60 -17.54 1.14 5.88
CA SER A 60 -17.33 2.22 4.91
C SER A 60 -16.16 1.93 3.98
N VAL A 61 -15.03 1.44 4.51
CA VAL A 61 -13.84 1.17 3.71
C VAL A 61 -14.07 -0.05 2.83
N THR A 62 -14.65 -1.13 3.36
CA THR A 62 -14.98 -2.33 2.55
C THR A 62 -15.93 -2.00 1.42
N ALA A 63 -17.00 -1.25 1.68
CA ALA A 63 -17.93 -0.82 0.63
C ALA A 63 -17.25 0.06 -0.44
N THR A 64 -16.39 0.99 0.00
CA THR A 64 -15.66 1.90 -0.90
C THR A 64 -14.67 1.13 -1.78
N VAL A 65 -13.82 0.29 -1.18
CA VAL A 65 -12.85 -0.54 -1.90
C VAL A 65 -13.56 -1.46 -2.88
N SER A 66 -14.62 -2.14 -2.46
CA SER A 66 -15.41 -3.01 -3.34
C SER A 66 -16.01 -2.24 -4.53
N SER A 67 -16.58 -1.06 -4.29
CA SER A 67 -17.13 -0.20 -5.33
C SER A 67 -16.06 0.26 -6.33
N LEU A 68 -14.90 0.69 -5.84
CA LEU A 68 -13.78 1.14 -6.68
C LEU A 68 -13.21 -0.01 -7.51
N CYS A 69 -13.00 -1.18 -6.90
CA CYS A 69 -12.54 -2.38 -7.59
C CYS A 69 -13.51 -2.81 -8.70
N ALA A 70 -14.82 -2.80 -8.46
CA ALA A 70 -15.82 -3.13 -9.47
C ALA A 70 -15.82 -2.12 -10.63
N LYS A 71 -15.72 -0.82 -10.33
CA LYS A 71 -15.63 0.25 -11.35
C LYS A 71 -14.35 0.15 -12.18
N LEU A 72 -13.23 -0.20 -11.54
CA LEU A 72 -11.95 -0.42 -12.22
C LEU A 72 -12.02 -1.65 -13.12
N ASP A 73 -12.61 -2.75 -12.66
CA ASP A 73 -12.77 -3.97 -13.46
C ASP A 73 -13.56 -3.69 -14.74
N ASP A 74 -14.72 -3.02 -14.61
CA ASP A 74 -15.53 -2.60 -15.75
C ASP A 74 -14.73 -1.72 -16.71
N LYS A 75 -14.00 -0.72 -16.18
CA LYS A 75 -13.28 0.23 -17.03
C LYS A 75 -12.10 -0.40 -17.75
N LEU A 76 -11.35 -1.28 -17.08
CA LEU A 76 -10.21 -2.00 -17.64
C LEU A 76 -10.65 -3.05 -18.67
N SER A 77 -11.85 -3.61 -18.55
CA SER A 77 -12.39 -4.53 -19.56
C SER A 77 -12.70 -3.86 -20.91
N ARG A 78 -12.86 -2.53 -20.92
CA ARG A 78 -13.29 -1.74 -22.10
C ARG A 78 -12.23 -0.77 -22.61
N SER A 79 -11.10 -0.64 -21.93
CA SER A 79 -10.10 0.41 -22.17
C SER A 79 -8.80 -0.19 -22.74
N GLN A 80 -8.14 0.54 -23.65
CA GLN A 80 -6.79 0.24 -24.15
C GLN A 80 -5.70 1.13 -23.51
N LEU A 81 -6.01 1.83 -22.41
CA LEU A 81 -5.07 2.76 -21.75
C LEU A 81 -3.94 2.07 -20.98
N LEU A 82 -4.10 0.78 -20.69
CA LEU A 82 -3.06 -0.14 -20.25
C LEU A 82 -2.96 -1.26 -21.30
N ASN A 83 -1.79 -1.89 -21.40
CA ASN A 83 -1.67 -3.10 -22.20
C ASN A 83 -2.54 -4.23 -21.60
N LEU A 84 -2.75 -5.31 -22.37
CA LEU A 84 -3.61 -6.41 -21.97
C LEU A 84 -3.12 -7.12 -20.70
N GLU A 85 -1.81 -7.26 -20.54
CA GLU A 85 -1.18 -7.93 -19.39
C GLU A 85 -1.42 -7.14 -18.10
N ASP A 86 -1.08 -5.85 -18.10
CA ASP A 86 -1.26 -4.93 -16.97
C ASP A 86 -2.75 -4.80 -16.62
N SER A 87 -3.62 -4.69 -17.62
CA SER A 87 -5.07 -4.65 -17.41
C SER A 87 -5.56 -5.91 -16.72
N THR A 88 -5.14 -7.09 -17.20
CA THR A 88 -5.54 -8.38 -16.61
C THR A 88 -5.01 -8.53 -15.18
N TRP A 89 -3.78 -8.10 -14.95
CA TRP A 89 -3.15 -8.12 -13.64
C TRP A 89 -3.89 -7.22 -12.63
N VAL A 90 -4.14 -5.95 -12.98
CA VAL A 90 -4.86 -5.01 -12.10
C VAL A 90 -6.26 -5.51 -11.79
N ARG A 91 -6.97 -6.10 -12.77
CA ARG A 91 -8.29 -6.71 -12.55
C ARG A 91 -8.25 -7.85 -11.54
N LYS A 92 -7.29 -8.78 -11.68
CA LYS A 92 -7.09 -9.88 -10.72
C LYS A 92 -6.77 -9.36 -9.32
N MET A 93 -5.91 -8.34 -9.23
CA MET A 93 -5.59 -7.68 -7.96
C MET A 93 -6.82 -7.03 -7.33
N CYS A 94 -7.63 -6.28 -8.10
CA CYS A 94 -8.87 -5.66 -7.61
C CYS A 94 -9.88 -6.71 -7.09
N SER A 95 -10.02 -7.82 -7.83
CA SER A 95 -10.89 -8.94 -7.42
C SER A 95 -10.44 -9.56 -6.11
N ARG A 96 -9.13 -9.87 -5.96
CA ARG A 96 -8.57 -10.39 -4.71
C ARG A 96 -8.77 -9.40 -3.57
N LEU A 97 -8.44 -8.13 -3.79
CA LEU A 97 -8.54 -7.09 -2.77
C LEU A 97 -9.99 -6.93 -2.27
N ALA A 98 -10.97 -6.89 -3.17
CA ALA A 98 -12.38 -6.81 -2.79
C ALA A 98 -12.86 -8.06 -2.03
N SER A 99 -12.50 -9.26 -2.49
CA SER A 99 -12.83 -10.52 -1.80
C SER A 99 -12.27 -10.53 -0.38
N ARG A 100 -11.00 -10.12 -0.26
CA ARG A 100 -10.30 -10.02 1.01
C ARG A 100 -11.00 -9.06 1.96
N PHE A 101 -11.24 -7.80 1.57
CA PHE A 101 -11.95 -6.86 2.44
C PHE A 101 -13.33 -7.36 2.88
N LYS A 102 -14.05 -8.08 2.01
CA LYS A 102 -15.32 -8.72 2.35
C LYS A 102 -15.15 -9.82 3.42
N GLU A 103 -14.27 -10.80 3.18
CA GLU A 103 -13.96 -11.88 4.14
C GLU A 103 -13.58 -11.33 5.52
N MET A 104 -12.86 -10.20 5.54
CA MET A 104 -12.39 -9.53 6.75
C MET A 104 -13.54 -8.86 7.50
N SER A 105 -14.46 -8.22 6.79
CA SER A 105 -15.63 -7.57 7.38
C SER A 105 -16.63 -8.57 7.99
N GLU A 106 -16.72 -9.77 7.41
CA GLU A 106 -17.61 -10.87 7.80
C GLU A 106 -16.94 -11.86 8.78
N GLY A 107 -15.69 -11.62 9.15
CA GLY A 107 -14.90 -12.50 10.01
C GLY A 107 -15.34 -12.55 11.48
N ASN A 108 -14.65 -13.38 12.27
CA ASN A 108 -14.82 -13.37 13.72
C ASN A 108 -14.33 -12.03 14.34
N GLU A 109 -14.69 -11.78 15.60
CA GLU A 109 -14.41 -10.51 16.29
C GLU A 109 -12.92 -10.13 16.27
N ARG A 110 -12.03 -11.07 16.60
CA ARG A 110 -10.58 -10.85 16.58
C ARG A 110 -10.08 -10.47 15.19
N LEU A 111 -10.59 -11.12 14.16
CA LEU A 111 -10.23 -10.84 12.77
C LEU A 111 -10.69 -9.43 12.38
N ARG A 112 -11.95 -9.10 12.66
CA ARG A 112 -12.55 -7.79 12.40
C ARG A 112 -11.78 -6.68 13.12
N GLU A 113 -11.41 -6.88 14.38
CA GLU A 113 -10.62 -5.92 15.16
C GLU A 113 -9.23 -5.71 14.52
N THR A 114 -8.52 -6.80 14.24
CA THR A 114 -7.17 -6.77 13.65
C THR A 114 -7.18 -6.02 12.32
N TYR A 115 -8.18 -6.26 11.46
CA TYR A 115 -8.27 -5.59 10.17
C TYR A 115 -8.68 -4.13 10.26
N ALA A 116 -9.63 -3.79 11.12
CA ALA A 116 -9.99 -2.40 11.30
C ALA A 116 -8.80 -1.61 11.83
N ARG A 117 -8.03 -2.20 12.76
CA ARG A 117 -6.76 -1.66 13.24
C ARG A 117 -5.71 -1.56 12.13
N ALA A 118 -5.60 -2.55 11.24
CA ALA A 118 -4.68 -2.53 10.10
C ALA A 118 -5.02 -1.45 9.06
N ILE A 119 -6.30 -1.28 8.74
CA ILE A 119 -6.82 -0.23 7.84
C ILE A 119 -6.50 1.15 8.40
N ASP A 120 -6.65 1.31 9.71
CA ASP A 120 -6.43 2.59 10.40
C ASP A 120 -4.97 2.83 10.79
N ALA A 121 -4.14 1.81 10.70
CA ALA A 121 -2.73 1.90 11.04
C ALA A 121 -2.05 2.92 10.13
N LYS A 122 -1.11 3.64 10.72
CA LYS A 122 -0.29 4.60 9.99
C LYS A 122 0.56 3.88 8.96
N LEU A 123 0.75 4.53 7.82
CA LEU A 123 1.79 4.11 6.89
C LEU A 123 3.17 4.21 7.54
N ARG A 124 4.11 3.41 7.02
CA ARG A 124 5.50 3.50 7.42
C ARG A 124 6.10 4.85 7.00
N VAL A 125 6.79 5.53 7.91
CA VAL A 125 7.31 6.91 7.70
C VAL A 125 8.36 6.96 6.57
N ASP A 126 9.28 5.99 6.55
CA ASP A 126 10.33 5.87 5.54
C ASP A 126 9.78 5.61 4.12
N VAL A 127 8.51 5.21 4.05
CA VAL A 127 7.77 5.00 2.81
C VAL A 127 6.87 6.19 2.48
N GLU A 128 6.23 6.80 3.48
CA GLU A 128 5.41 8.02 3.30
C GLU A 128 6.22 9.13 2.62
N ASP A 129 7.51 9.25 2.96
CA ASP A 129 8.44 10.19 2.32
C ASP A 129 8.66 9.93 0.82
N GLN A 130 8.44 8.69 0.38
CA GLN A 130 8.60 8.25 -1.01
C GLN A 130 7.29 8.26 -1.80
N ILE A 131 6.14 8.44 -1.14
CA ILE A 131 4.84 8.56 -1.81
C ILE A 131 4.74 9.91 -2.51
N ARG A 132 4.34 9.88 -3.79
CA ARG A 132 4.36 11.05 -4.66
C ARG A 132 3.45 12.17 -4.12
N GLY A 133 4.07 13.29 -3.73
CA GLY A 133 3.39 14.55 -3.46
C GLY A 133 3.10 14.89 -2.00
N LYS A 134 3.69 14.18 -1.01
CA LYS A 134 3.57 14.48 0.43
C LYS A 134 2.15 14.88 0.84
N SER A 135 1.16 14.16 0.32
CA SER A 135 -0.23 14.43 0.61
C SER A 135 -0.44 14.15 2.09
N ALA A 136 -0.80 15.18 2.87
CA ALA A 136 -1.09 15.06 4.30
C ALA A 136 -2.21 14.07 4.66
N HIS A 137 -2.83 13.43 3.67
CA HIS A 137 -4.09 12.69 3.72
C HIS A 137 -3.87 11.17 3.58
N VAL A 138 -2.68 10.73 3.13
CA VAL A 138 -2.30 9.31 3.10
C VAL A 138 -1.60 8.93 4.41
N ARG A 139 -2.25 9.21 5.54
CA ARG A 139 -1.65 8.89 6.85
C ARG A 139 -1.88 7.45 7.27
N THR A 140 -2.83 6.76 6.65
CA THR A 140 -3.21 5.38 7.00
C THR A 140 -3.15 4.43 5.81
N VAL A 141 -3.03 3.13 6.08
CA VAL A 141 -3.07 2.08 5.05
C VAL A 141 -4.37 2.12 4.25
N GLY A 142 -5.52 2.28 4.93
CA GLY A 142 -6.82 2.37 4.28
C GLY A 142 -6.96 3.58 3.36
N GLY A 143 -6.42 4.73 3.78
CA GLY A 143 -6.39 5.95 2.96
C GLY A 143 -5.57 5.77 1.70
N PHE A 144 -4.41 5.13 1.82
CA PHE A 144 -3.59 4.76 0.67
C PHE A 144 -4.33 3.88 -0.33
N ILE A 145 -4.99 2.82 0.14
CA ILE A 145 -5.74 1.89 -0.73
C ILE A 145 -6.82 2.64 -1.51
N ILE A 146 -7.66 3.41 -0.81
CA ILE A 146 -8.76 4.16 -1.44
C ILE A 146 -8.22 5.18 -2.44
N GLN A 147 -7.25 5.99 -2.03
CA GLN A 147 -6.69 7.04 -2.88
C GLN A 147 -6.07 6.45 -4.15
N THR A 148 -5.28 5.37 -4.03
CA THR A 148 -4.64 4.72 -5.17
C THR A 148 -5.66 4.18 -6.17
N LEU A 149 -6.69 3.47 -5.68
CA LEU A 149 -7.75 2.94 -6.54
C LEU A 149 -8.55 4.07 -7.23
N GLN A 150 -8.84 5.14 -6.49
CA GLN A 150 -9.60 6.27 -7.02
C GLN A 150 -8.81 7.09 -8.04
N GLU A 151 -7.54 7.37 -7.79
CA GLU A 151 -6.66 8.03 -8.75
C GLU A 151 -6.51 7.23 -10.05
N LEU A 152 -6.35 5.91 -9.94
CA LEU A 152 -6.30 5.01 -11.10
C LEU A 152 -7.60 5.09 -11.90
N LEU A 153 -8.75 4.99 -11.23
CA LEU A 153 -10.06 5.06 -11.88
C LEU A 153 -10.27 6.39 -12.59
N ASP A 154 -9.84 7.48 -11.97
CA ASP A 154 -9.92 8.83 -12.52
C ASP A 154 -9.08 9.01 -13.78
N LEU A 155 -7.84 8.50 -13.79
CA LEU A 155 -6.98 8.50 -14.98
C LEU A 155 -7.66 7.75 -16.12
N LEU A 156 -8.17 6.55 -15.86
CA LEU A 156 -8.85 5.72 -16.85
C LEU A 156 -10.16 6.34 -17.36
N ARG A 157 -10.92 7.03 -16.49
CA ARG A 157 -12.14 7.74 -16.88
C ARG A 157 -11.87 8.94 -17.77
N LYS A 158 -10.80 9.68 -17.49
CA LYS A 158 -10.38 10.86 -18.24
C LYS A 158 -9.66 10.51 -19.55
N GLY A 159 -9.53 9.22 -19.89
CA GLY A 159 -8.80 8.79 -21.09
C GLY A 159 -7.29 9.05 -21.00
N LYS A 160 -6.76 9.26 -19.80
CA LYS A 160 -5.35 9.61 -19.60
C LYS A 160 -4.51 8.35 -19.48
N GLN A 161 -3.31 8.40 -20.03
CA GLN A 161 -2.32 7.35 -19.83
C GLN A 161 -1.97 7.24 -18.35
N VAL A 162 -1.90 6.00 -17.84
CA VAL A 162 -1.48 5.74 -16.46
C VAL A 162 0.02 5.98 -16.36
N PRO A 163 0.51 6.88 -15.48
CA PRO A 163 1.93 7.11 -15.33
C PRO A 163 2.64 5.83 -14.90
N HIS A 164 3.72 5.48 -15.59
CA HIS A 164 4.47 4.24 -15.34
C HIS A 164 4.91 4.11 -13.87
N HIS A 165 5.44 5.18 -13.28
CA HIS A 165 5.83 5.20 -11.87
C HIS A 165 4.66 4.96 -10.91
N PHE A 166 3.49 5.54 -11.19
CA PHE A 166 2.29 5.34 -10.37
C PHE A 166 1.82 3.88 -10.41
N LEU A 167 1.84 3.27 -11.59
CA LEU A 167 1.47 1.85 -11.75
C LEU A 167 2.42 0.92 -10.97
N TRP A 168 3.73 1.13 -11.09
CA TRP A 168 4.74 0.22 -10.53
C TRP A 168 5.24 0.60 -9.14
N GLN A 169 4.67 1.64 -8.53
CA GLN A 169 4.90 1.99 -7.12
C GLN A 169 3.62 1.85 -6.33
N ASP A 170 2.62 2.65 -6.65
CA ASP A 170 1.44 2.79 -5.81
C ASP A 170 0.46 1.66 -6.09
N VAL A 171 0.12 1.43 -7.37
CA VAL A 171 -0.84 0.36 -7.75
C VAL A 171 -0.26 -1.02 -7.45
N ALA A 172 1.01 -1.25 -7.74
CA ALA A 172 1.69 -2.51 -7.43
C ALA A 172 1.78 -2.82 -5.92
N SER A 173 1.74 -1.80 -5.06
CA SER A 173 1.69 -1.98 -3.61
C SER A 173 0.39 -2.61 -3.12
N LEU A 174 -0.70 -2.49 -3.89
CA LEU A 174 -1.98 -3.09 -3.55
C LEU A 174 -2.00 -4.61 -3.75
N GLU A 175 -1.02 -5.19 -4.44
CA GLU A 175 -1.03 -6.60 -4.79
C GLU A 175 -1.06 -7.50 -3.54
N TYR A 176 -0.29 -7.19 -2.50
CA TYR A 176 -0.24 -7.99 -1.28
C TYR A 176 -0.51 -7.17 -0.02
N ILE A 177 -1.18 -6.02 -0.18
CA ILE A 177 -1.42 -5.08 0.92
C ILE A 177 -2.21 -5.71 2.07
N ASP A 178 -3.03 -6.73 1.80
CA ASP A 178 -3.76 -7.48 2.82
C ASP A 178 -2.85 -8.20 3.80
N LEU A 179 -1.78 -8.83 3.29
CA LEU A 179 -0.81 -9.53 4.12
C LEU A 179 0.20 -8.56 4.74
N ASP A 180 0.58 -7.50 4.00
CA ASP A 180 1.43 -6.42 4.53
C ASP A 180 0.79 -5.78 5.76
N MET A 181 -0.49 -5.39 5.69
CA MET A 181 -1.15 -4.69 6.78
C MET A 181 -1.36 -5.58 8.03
N LEU A 182 -1.56 -6.89 7.85
CA LEU A 182 -1.61 -7.84 8.98
C LEU A 182 -0.26 -8.01 9.65
N ALA A 183 0.80 -8.20 8.85
CA ALA A 183 2.16 -8.27 9.36
C ALA A 183 2.53 -6.96 10.07
N TRP A 184 2.05 -5.82 9.56
CA TRP A 184 2.25 -4.52 10.17
C TRP A 184 1.70 -4.43 11.59
N VAL A 185 0.44 -4.83 11.78
CA VAL A 185 -0.19 -4.85 13.12
C VAL A 185 0.55 -5.81 14.05
N ALA A 186 0.85 -7.02 13.58
CA ALA A 186 1.59 -8.01 14.37
C ALA A 186 2.99 -7.50 14.80
N TYR A 187 3.70 -6.83 13.89
CA TYR A 187 5.00 -6.20 14.21
C TYR A 187 4.86 -5.04 15.20
N CYS A 188 3.76 -4.27 15.11
CA CYS A 188 3.51 -3.17 16.04
C CYS A 188 3.15 -3.67 17.45
N ASP A 189 2.52 -4.85 17.56
CA ASP A 189 2.21 -5.52 18.83
C ASP A 189 3.47 -6.08 19.50
N ASP A 190 4.25 -6.85 18.72
CA ASP A 190 5.51 -7.41 19.18
C ASP A 190 6.50 -7.56 18.00
N PRO A 191 7.53 -6.70 17.91
CA PRO A 191 8.52 -6.80 16.83
C PRO A 191 9.43 -8.03 16.95
N SER A 192 9.51 -8.64 18.14
CA SER A 192 10.32 -9.84 18.41
C SER A 192 9.59 -11.13 18.01
N ASP A 193 8.27 -11.12 18.02
CA ASP A 193 7.41 -12.25 17.65
C ASP A 193 7.64 -12.65 16.18
N GLN A 194 7.62 -13.95 15.93
CA GLN A 194 7.81 -14.53 14.61
C GLN A 194 6.56 -14.43 13.71
N THR A 195 5.39 -14.12 14.29
CA THR A 195 4.08 -14.04 13.64
C THR A 195 4.10 -13.15 12.41
N TRP A 196 4.61 -11.92 12.50
CA TRP A 196 4.64 -11.01 11.35
C TRP A 196 5.51 -11.57 10.22
N ARG A 197 6.67 -12.16 10.54
CA ARG A 197 7.56 -12.79 9.56
C ARG A 197 6.90 -13.98 8.88
N ASP A 198 6.12 -14.76 9.61
CA ASP A 198 5.43 -15.93 9.06
C ASP A 198 4.26 -15.51 8.16
N ILE A 199 3.56 -14.41 8.48
CA ILE A 199 2.62 -13.76 7.56
C ILE A 199 3.35 -13.32 6.28
N LEU A 200 4.53 -12.69 6.37
CA LEU A 200 5.31 -12.31 5.19
C LEU A 200 5.70 -13.53 4.33
N LYS A 201 6.18 -14.61 4.97
CA LYS A 201 6.61 -15.83 4.29
C LYS A 201 5.48 -16.51 3.51
N SER A 202 4.24 -16.41 4.00
CA SER A 202 3.06 -17.01 3.35
C SER A 202 2.80 -16.49 1.93
N ARG A 203 3.40 -15.35 1.55
CA ARG A 203 3.33 -14.77 0.20
C ARG A 203 4.18 -15.50 -0.83
N LYS A 204 5.15 -16.30 -0.40
CA LYS A 204 6.03 -17.03 -1.32
C LYS A 204 5.29 -18.24 -1.89
N PRO A 205 5.40 -18.53 -3.19
CA PRO A 205 6.31 -17.94 -4.18
C PRO A 205 5.75 -16.70 -4.92
N ALA A 206 4.49 -16.32 -4.72
CA ALA A 206 3.81 -15.32 -5.53
C ALA A 206 4.49 -13.92 -5.50
N ILE A 207 5.09 -13.54 -4.37
CA ILE A 207 5.82 -12.27 -4.25
C ILE A 207 7.09 -12.22 -5.10
N GLU A 208 7.73 -13.35 -5.40
CA GLU A 208 8.94 -13.39 -6.24
C GLU A 208 8.57 -13.08 -7.70
N VAL A 209 7.39 -13.53 -8.16
CA VAL A 209 6.83 -13.18 -9.47
C VAL A 209 6.49 -11.68 -9.54
N SER A 210 5.86 -11.13 -8.49
CA SER A 210 5.56 -9.69 -8.42
C SER A 210 6.82 -8.84 -8.40
N ASN A 211 7.83 -9.23 -7.63
CA ASN A 211 9.12 -8.53 -7.58
C ASN A 211 9.83 -8.58 -8.94
N GLY A 212 9.80 -9.72 -9.63
CA GLY A 212 10.33 -9.84 -10.99
C GLY A 212 9.62 -8.91 -11.98
N ARG A 213 8.29 -8.79 -11.89
CA ARG A 213 7.50 -7.86 -12.71
C ARG A 213 7.91 -6.40 -12.41
N ILE A 214 7.93 -6.01 -11.14
CA ILE A 214 8.31 -4.64 -10.73
C ILE A 214 9.74 -4.31 -11.18
N ALA A 215 10.68 -5.24 -11.00
CA ALA A 215 12.07 -5.08 -11.43
C ALA A 215 12.20 -4.88 -12.94
N LEU A 216 11.52 -5.71 -13.73
CA LEU A 216 11.49 -5.63 -15.19
C LEU A 216 10.99 -4.26 -15.64
N HIS A 217 9.84 -3.81 -15.12
CA HIS A 217 9.24 -2.55 -15.52
C HIS A 217 10.04 -1.34 -15.04
N ARG A 218 10.63 -1.41 -13.84
CA ARG A 218 11.55 -0.37 -13.34
C ARG A 218 12.95 -0.42 -13.98
N ARG A 219 13.20 -1.34 -14.92
CA ARG A 219 14.48 -1.54 -15.63
C ARG A 219 15.66 -1.75 -14.68
N LEU A 220 15.42 -2.47 -13.57
CA LEU A 220 16.43 -2.76 -12.56
C LEU A 220 17.19 -4.02 -12.97
N HIS A 221 18.51 -3.92 -13.13
CA HIS A 221 19.42 -5.06 -13.19
C HIS A 221 20.26 -5.11 -11.93
N LEU A 222 20.42 -6.27 -11.33
CA LEU A 222 21.30 -6.47 -10.17
C LEU A 222 22.75 -6.55 -10.67
N ASP A 223 23.59 -5.54 -10.37
CA ASP A 223 25.05 -5.67 -10.49
C ASP A 223 25.80 -4.77 -9.49
N HIS A 224 26.95 -5.26 -9.01
CA HIS A 224 27.66 -4.76 -7.83
C HIS A 224 28.62 -3.60 -8.16
N SER A 225 28.30 -2.34 -7.77
CA SER A 225 29.22 -1.24 -7.32
C SER A 225 28.54 0.16 -7.35
N PRO A 226 29.03 1.21 -6.64
CA PRO A 226 28.19 2.29 -6.13
C PRO A 226 28.28 3.69 -6.83
N THR A 227 27.23 4.51 -6.58
CA THR A 227 27.01 6.00 -6.69
C THR A 227 26.65 6.68 -8.04
N PRO A 228 25.95 7.85 -8.05
CA PRO A 228 24.86 8.36 -7.18
C PRO A 228 23.56 8.82 -7.92
N GLU A 229 22.50 8.91 -7.11
CA GLU A 229 21.24 9.70 -7.05
C GLU A 229 20.46 10.14 -8.33
N PHE A 230 19.14 9.96 -8.27
CA PHE A 230 18.15 10.49 -9.20
C PHE A 230 17.20 11.47 -8.47
N GLN A 231 16.98 12.65 -9.03
CA GLN A 231 15.98 13.63 -8.58
C GLN A 231 14.60 13.34 -9.22
N VAL A 232 13.53 13.62 -8.47
CA VAL A 232 12.14 13.32 -8.84
C VAL A 232 11.36 14.63 -9.05
N GLU A 233 10.71 14.78 -10.20
CA GLU A 233 9.86 15.93 -10.53
C GLU A 233 8.49 15.90 -9.81
N ALA A 234 8.02 17.09 -9.44
CA ALA A 234 6.84 17.37 -8.63
C ALA A 234 5.51 16.94 -9.28
N ARG A 235 4.52 16.63 -8.43
CA ARG A 235 3.16 16.25 -8.83
C ARG A 235 2.30 17.52 -8.98
N SER A 236 1.44 17.56 -10.00
CA SER A 236 0.33 18.52 -10.05
C SER A 236 -0.73 18.14 -9.02
N GLN A 237 -0.96 19.03 -8.05
CA GLN A 237 -1.95 18.87 -6.99
C GLN A 237 -3.36 18.85 -7.58
N ASN A 238 -4.21 17.92 -7.12
CA ASN A 238 -5.63 17.92 -7.47
C ASN A 238 -6.46 18.00 -6.16
N PRO A 239 -6.82 19.22 -5.71
CA PRO A 239 -7.33 19.49 -4.36
C PRO A 239 -8.71 18.89 -4.03
N SER A 240 -9.44 18.37 -5.01
CA SER A 240 -10.76 17.77 -4.77
C SER A 240 -10.72 16.33 -4.25
N LEU A 241 -9.59 15.63 -4.41
CA LEU A 241 -9.49 14.17 -4.17
C LEU A 241 -9.26 13.80 -2.70
N SER A 242 -8.74 14.72 -1.90
CA SER A 242 -8.35 14.46 -0.51
C SER A 242 -9.42 14.88 0.51
N ALA A 243 -10.36 15.74 0.09
CA ALA A 243 -11.46 16.20 0.93
C ALA A 243 -12.47 15.09 1.27
N ASP A 244 -12.69 14.09 0.40
CA ASP A 244 -13.72 13.07 0.63
C ASP A 244 -13.31 12.04 1.68
N TYR A 245 -12.04 11.61 1.70
CA TYR A 245 -11.54 10.67 2.72
C TYR A 245 -11.40 11.35 4.09
N ASP A 246 -10.85 12.56 4.13
CA ASP A 246 -10.79 13.34 5.36
C ASP A 246 -12.18 13.72 5.86
N ARG A 247 -13.16 14.01 5.00
CA ARG A 247 -14.56 14.22 5.40
C ARG A 247 -15.21 12.94 5.92
N LEU A 248 -14.74 11.76 5.48
CA LEU A 248 -15.19 10.46 5.97
C LEU A 248 -14.61 10.16 7.37
N LEU A 249 -13.33 10.50 7.61
CA LEU A 249 -12.65 10.27 8.89
C LEU A 249 -12.80 11.41 9.92
N SER A 250 -12.92 12.66 9.50
CA SER A 250 -13.02 13.86 10.37
C SER A 250 -14.34 13.97 11.11
N LYS A 251 -15.37 13.20 10.69
CA LYS A 251 -16.63 13.13 11.43
C LYS A 251 -16.43 12.61 12.85
N TYR A 252 -15.38 11.83 13.13
CA TYR A 252 -15.14 11.25 14.47
C TYR A 252 -13.63 11.11 14.76
N ALA A 253 -13.06 12.13 15.41
CA ALA A 253 -11.67 12.14 15.85
C ALA A 253 -11.39 11.04 16.89
N TRP A 254 -10.12 10.64 17.01
CA TRP A 254 -9.65 9.79 18.10
C TRP A 254 -10.03 10.39 19.47
N PRO A 255 -10.41 9.58 20.47
CA PRO A 255 -10.43 10.06 21.84
C PRO A 255 -9.03 10.58 22.19
N LYS A 256 -8.98 11.78 22.77
CA LYS A 256 -7.75 12.41 23.26
C LYS A 256 -7.18 11.64 24.45
#